data_AF-A0A519W4T3-F1
#
_entry.id   AF-A0A519W4T3-F1
#
_cell.length_a   1.000
_cell.length_b   1.000
_cell.length_c   1.000
_cell.angle_alpha   90.00
_cell.angle_beta   90.00
_cell.angle_gamma   90.00
#
_symmetry.space_group_name_H-M   'P 1'
#
loop_
_entity.id
_entity.type
_entity.pdbx_description
1 polymer ?
#
loop_
_entity_poly.entity_id
_entity_poly.type
_entity_poly.pdbx_seq_one_letter_code
_entity_poly.pdbx_strand_id
1 'polypeptide(L)'
;MLRKQRIYLVIFGNKEYPDALPGWPANLDAKRYAGGYGPNMPGATCGIHEGDILNNSFDRYPAENIVIHEFGHAVKNFGLEKIYPDFKDRVDKLWTHAKDTGLWSNTYAISNADEYFAEGIQTYFDLNTKGPVGGDGIHNEIHTRAQFKTYDPDFFNLLNEIYGGISMPTSIK
;
A
#
# COMPACT_ATOMS: atom_id res chain seq x y z
N MET A 1 0.77 -15.42 -10.12
CA MET A 1 -0.62 -14.94 -9.96
C MET A 1 -0.87 -13.69 -10.80
N LEU A 2 -0.26 -12.54 -10.46
CA LEU A 2 -0.42 -11.27 -11.17
C LEU A 2 -0.07 -11.34 -12.67
N ARG A 3 1.02 -12.06 -13.03
CA ARG A 3 1.39 -12.29 -14.44
C ARG A 3 0.32 -13.00 -15.27
N LYS A 4 -0.44 -13.95 -14.68
CA LYS A 4 -1.54 -14.64 -15.37
C LYS A 4 -2.74 -13.71 -15.60
N GLN A 5 -2.91 -12.73 -14.71
CA GLN A 5 -3.93 -11.68 -14.79
C GLN A 5 -3.49 -10.51 -15.69
N ARG A 6 -2.30 -10.61 -16.32
CA ARG A 6 -1.72 -9.56 -17.17
C ARG A 6 -1.65 -8.20 -16.47
N ILE A 7 -1.35 -8.22 -15.17
CA ILE A 7 -1.01 -7.02 -14.41
C ILE A 7 0.45 -6.70 -14.67
N TYR A 8 0.69 -5.44 -15.04
CA TYR A 8 2.03 -4.93 -15.33
C TYR A 8 2.43 -3.95 -14.23
N LEU A 9 3.61 -4.16 -13.66
CA LEU A 9 4.30 -3.11 -12.91
C LEU A 9 4.98 -2.22 -13.95
N VAL A 10 4.65 -0.94 -13.96
CA VAL A 10 5.26 0.00 -14.90
C VAL A 10 6.04 1.03 -14.10
N ILE A 11 7.31 1.18 -14.47
CA ILE A 11 8.20 2.16 -13.88
C ILE A 11 8.25 3.35 -14.83
N PHE A 12 7.99 4.55 -14.32
CA PHE A 12 8.15 5.80 -15.06
C PHE A 12 9.29 6.62 -14.45
N GLY A 13 10.07 7.29 -15.31
CA GLY A 13 11.31 7.94 -14.92
C GLY A 13 11.11 9.24 -14.12
N ASN A 14 12.20 9.75 -13.54
CA ASN A 14 12.22 10.96 -12.69
C ASN A 14 11.55 12.23 -13.25
N LYS A 15 11.37 12.31 -14.58
CA LYS A 15 10.76 13.46 -15.27
C LYS A 15 9.49 13.08 -16.03
N GLU A 16 9.00 11.88 -15.81
CA GLU A 16 7.77 11.35 -16.38
C GLU A 16 6.67 11.40 -15.32
N TYR A 17 5.43 11.37 -15.78
CA TYR A 17 4.26 11.31 -14.93
C TYR A 17 3.40 10.12 -15.34
N PRO A 18 2.52 9.66 -14.44
CA PRO A 18 1.68 8.49 -14.73
C PRO A 18 0.73 8.63 -15.92
N ASP A 19 0.51 9.86 -16.41
CA ASP A 19 -0.28 10.13 -17.62
C ASP A 19 0.34 9.57 -18.92
N ALA A 20 1.63 9.21 -18.89
CA ALA A 20 2.28 8.45 -19.94
C ALA A 20 1.89 6.95 -19.94
N LEU A 21 1.24 6.46 -18.87
CA LEU A 21 0.90 5.04 -18.72
C LEU A 21 -0.43 4.71 -19.42
N PRO A 22 -0.46 3.69 -20.30
CA PRO A 22 -1.71 3.19 -20.87
C PRO A 22 -2.69 2.76 -19.77
N GLY A 23 -3.90 3.34 -19.78
CA GLY A 23 -4.93 3.07 -18.76
C GLY A 23 -5.00 4.12 -17.65
N TRP A 24 -4.11 5.13 -17.65
CA TRP A 24 -4.25 6.29 -16.76
C TRP A 24 -5.52 7.09 -17.06
N PRO A 25 -6.36 7.40 -16.06
CA PRO A 25 -7.50 8.28 -16.26
C PRO A 25 -7.04 9.72 -16.52
N ALA A 26 -7.39 10.27 -17.69
CA ALA A 26 -6.95 11.59 -18.13
C ALA A 26 -7.39 12.77 -17.21
N ASN A 27 -8.33 12.54 -16.30
CA ASN A 27 -8.82 13.53 -15.34
C ASN A 27 -8.12 13.47 -13.97
N LEU A 28 -7.22 12.51 -13.74
CA LEU A 28 -6.43 12.46 -12.51
C LEU A 28 -5.20 13.35 -12.63
N ASP A 29 -4.97 14.16 -11.61
CA ASP A 29 -3.80 15.04 -11.53
C ASP A 29 -2.52 14.22 -11.40
N ALA A 30 -1.84 14.02 -12.53
CA ALA A 30 -0.60 13.24 -12.60
C ALA A 30 0.52 13.80 -11.70
N LYS A 31 0.50 15.10 -11.37
CA LYS A 31 1.45 15.70 -10.42
C LYS A 31 1.15 15.34 -8.97
N ARG A 32 -0.11 15.06 -8.64
CA ARG A 32 -0.51 14.59 -7.31
C ARG A 32 -0.08 13.14 -7.11
N TYR A 33 -0.29 12.28 -8.11
CA TYR A 33 0.00 10.84 -8.07
C TYR A 33 1.42 10.47 -8.56
N ALA A 34 2.37 11.40 -8.43
CA ALA A 34 3.69 11.24 -9.02
C ALA A 34 4.57 10.14 -8.38
N GLY A 35 4.19 9.55 -7.25
CA GLY A 35 4.90 8.40 -6.66
C GLY A 35 4.36 7.04 -7.10
N GLY A 36 3.10 7.01 -7.55
CA GLY A 36 2.51 5.78 -8.06
C GLY A 36 1.00 5.79 -8.08
N TYR A 37 0.45 4.69 -8.56
CA TYR A 37 -0.99 4.47 -8.65
C TYR A 37 -1.33 3.00 -8.71
N GLY A 38 -2.28 2.62 -7.86
CA GLY A 38 -2.88 1.31 -7.84
C GLY A 38 -3.56 0.94 -9.18
N PRO A 39 -3.63 -0.36 -9.50
CA PRO A 39 -4.25 -0.83 -10.74
C PRO A 39 -5.78 -0.65 -10.78
N ASN A 40 -6.35 -0.20 -11.91
CA ASN A 40 -7.76 0.27 -11.97
C ASN A 40 -8.73 -0.41 -13.00
N MET A 41 -8.29 -1.26 -13.95
CA MET A 41 -9.16 -1.87 -14.99
C MET A 41 -8.54 -3.16 -15.58
N PRO A 42 -9.22 -3.95 -16.45
CA PRO A 42 -8.56 -5.01 -17.24
C PRO A 42 -7.41 -4.41 -18.06
N GLY A 43 -6.18 -4.90 -17.87
CA GLY A 43 -4.95 -4.24 -18.36
C GLY A 43 -4.28 -3.32 -17.33
N ALA A 44 -4.66 -3.47 -16.06
CA ALA A 44 -4.23 -2.67 -14.93
C ALA A 44 -2.70 -2.55 -14.81
N THR A 45 -2.23 -1.30 -14.76
CA THR A 45 -0.85 -0.95 -14.43
C THR A 45 -0.76 -0.49 -12.98
N CYS A 46 0.16 -1.07 -12.23
CA CYS A 46 0.65 -0.45 -11.00
C CYS A 46 1.81 0.47 -11.42
N GLY A 47 1.58 1.77 -11.39
CA GLY A 47 2.59 2.76 -11.72
C GLY A 47 3.49 2.98 -10.51
N ILE A 48 4.80 2.90 -10.68
CA ILE A 48 5.79 3.21 -9.64
C ILE A 48 6.78 4.21 -10.22
N HIS A 49 7.08 5.26 -9.45
CA HIS A 49 8.09 6.22 -9.87
C HIS A 49 9.51 5.68 -9.65
N GLU A 50 10.40 5.87 -10.62
CA GLU A 50 11.80 5.42 -10.56
C GLU A 50 12.53 5.94 -9.32
N GLY A 51 12.24 7.19 -8.93
CA GLY A 51 12.82 7.84 -7.75
C GLY A 51 12.56 7.06 -6.46
N ASP A 52 11.38 6.47 -6.33
CA ASP A 52 10.94 5.75 -5.13
C ASP A 52 11.60 4.35 -5.05
N ILE A 53 11.98 3.79 -6.19
CA ILE A 53 12.73 2.52 -6.27
C ILE A 53 14.22 2.75 -5.99
N LEU A 54 14.76 3.84 -6.53
CA LEU A 54 16.18 4.17 -6.43
C LEU A 54 16.53 4.96 -5.16
N ASN A 55 15.55 5.39 -4.38
CA ASN A 55 15.69 6.30 -3.23
C ASN A 55 16.56 7.52 -3.58
N ASN A 56 16.19 8.24 -4.64
CA ASN A 56 16.93 9.40 -5.13
C ASN A 56 16.21 10.72 -4.80
N SER A 57 16.74 11.86 -5.25
CA SER A 57 16.18 13.19 -4.95
C SER A 57 14.77 13.45 -5.48
N PHE A 58 14.21 12.55 -6.28
CA PHE A 58 12.83 12.62 -6.78
C PHE A 58 11.86 11.76 -5.96
N ASP A 59 12.35 10.99 -4.99
CA ASP A 59 11.50 10.27 -4.04
C ASP A 59 10.71 11.28 -3.18
N ARG A 60 9.39 11.21 -3.27
CA ARG A 60 8.47 12.05 -2.50
C ARG A 60 8.21 11.52 -1.10
N TYR A 61 8.59 10.28 -0.86
CA TYR A 61 8.30 9.48 0.31
C TYR A 61 9.60 8.94 0.93
N PRO A 62 10.60 9.77 1.28
CA PRO A 62 11.92 9.29 1.70
C PRO A 62 11.92 8.57 3.07
N ALA A 63 10.88 8.77 3.89
CA ALA A 63 10.67 8.04 5.14
C ALA A 63 9.81 6.77 4.94
N GLU A 64 9.34 6.59 3.70
CA GLU A 64 8.42 5.66 3.03
C GLU A 64 8.94 4.53 2.15
N ASN A 65 8.25 3.39 2.05
CA ASN A 65 8.41 2.55 0.87
C ASN A 65 7.06 2.50 0.18
N ILE A 66 6.79 3.55 -0.60
CA ILE A 66 5.55 3.70 -1.34
C ILE A 66 5.40 2.59 -2.39
N VAL A 67 6.50 1.98 -2.84
CA VAL A 67 6.45 0.82 -3.76
C VAL A 67 5.70 -0.34 -3.14
N ILE A 68 5.94 -0.64 -1.86
CA ILE A 68 5.24 -1.70 -1.14
C ILE A 68 3.76 -1.36 -0.92
N HIS A 69 3.43 -0.09 -0.72
CA HIS A 69 2.05 0.39 -0.66
C HIS A 69 1.30 0.10 -1.97
N GLU A 70 1.79 0.66 -3.07
CA GLU A 70 1.15 0.61 -4.38
C GLU A 70 1.11 -0.82 -4.94
N PHE A 71 2.19 -1.59 -4.73
CA PHE A 71 2.21 -2.99 -5.09
C PHE A 71 1.28 -3.83 -4.19
N GLY A 72 1.09 -3.44 -2.93
CA GLY A 72 0.12 -4.03 -2.01
C GLY A 72 -1.30 -4.00 -2.57
N HIS A 73 -1.73 -2.86 -3.12
CA HIS A 73 -2.99 -2.72 -3.85
C HIS A 73 -3.11 -3.74 -4.99
N ALA A 74 -2.05 -3.90 -5.79
CA ALA A 74 -2.02 -4.86 -6.89
C ALA A 74 -2.16 -6.32 -6.41
N VAL A 75 -1.42 -6.69 -5.36
CA VAL A 75 -1.47 -8.03 -4.76
C VAL A 75 -2.86 -8.33 -4.20
N LYS A 76 -3.50 -7.37 -3.52
CA LYS A 76 -4.86 -7.52 -3.00
C LYS A 76 -5.88 -7.68 -4.13
N ASN A 77 -6.05 -6.63 -4.93
CA ASN A 77 -7.21 -6.47 -5.83
C ASN A 77 -7.17 -7.44 -7.02
N PHE A 78 -5.98 -7.75 -7.52
CA PHE A 78 -5.79 -8.58 -8.72
C PHE A 78 -5.17 -9.94 -8.41
N GLY A 79 -4.79 -10.16 -7.16
CA GLY A 79 -4.23 -11.41 -6.69
C GLY A 79 -5.17 -12.12 -5.74
N LEU A 80 -5.13 -11.68 -4.48
CA LEU A 80 -5.80 -12.35 -3.37
C LEU A 80 -7.31 -12.41 -3.55
N GLU A 81 -7.96 -11.31 -3.94
CA GLU A 81 -9.41 -11.28 -4.19
C GLU A 81 -9.83 -12.18 -5.37
N LYS A 82 -8.92 -12.49 -6.29
CA LYS A 82 -9.19 -13.39 -7.43
C LYS A 82 -8.99 -14.86 -7.07
N ILE A 83 -8.09 -15.16 -6.14
CA ILE A 83 -7.83 -16.54 -5.69
C ILE A 83 -8.77 -16.95 -4.57
N TYR A 84 -9.06 -16.03 -3.66
CA TYR A 84 -9.82 -16.26 -2.45
C TYR A 84 -11.07 -15.36 -2.49
N PRO A 85 -12.24 -15.89 -2.88
CA PRO A 85 -13.45 -15.10 -3.09
C PRO A 85 -13.93 -14.34 -1.84
N ASP A 86 -13.59 -14.82 -0.65
CA ASP A 86 -13.93 -14.21 0.64
C ASP A 86 -12.91 -13.17 1.12
N PHE A 87 -11.77 -13.00 0.42
CA PHE A 87 -10.68 -12.15 0.89
C PHE A 87 -11.09 -10.68 1.02
N LYS A 88 -11.86 -10.19 0.03
CA LYS A 88 -12.39 -8.82 0.09
C LYS A 88 -13.23 -8.61 1.34
N ASP A 89 -14.17 -9.51 1.60
CA ASP A 89 -15.06 -9.42 2.76
C ASP A 89 -14.29 -9.51 4.09
N ARG A 90 -13.20 -10.28 4.12
CA ARG A 90 -12.31 -10.34 5.30
C ARG A 90 -11.64 -8.99 5.57
N VAL A 91 -11.08 -8.35 4.55
CA VAL A 91 -10.47 -7.01 4.68
C VAL A 91 -11.51 -5.96 5.06
N ASP A 92 -12.68 -5.94 4.40
CA ASP A 92 -13.75 -4.99 4.69
C ASP A 92 -14.26 -5.09 6.15
N LYS A 93 -14.36 -6.31 6.69
CA LYS A 93 -14.74 -6.55 8.09
C LYS A 93 -13.69 -6.03 9.06
N LEU A 94 -12.41 -6.26 8.80
CA LEU A 94 -11.31 -5.75 9.63
C LEU A 94 -11.25 -4.23 9.61
N TRP A 95 -11.36 -3.63 8.43
CA TRP A 95 -11.41 -2.17 8.28
C TRP A 95 -12.60 -1.55 9.02
N THR A 96 -13.79 -2.16 8.90
CA THR A 96 -14.99 -1.71 9.62
C THR A 96 -14.78 -1.82 11.13
N HIS A 97 -14.23 -2.93 11.62
CA HIS A 97 -13.90 -3.10 13.02
C HIS A 97 -12.89 -2.06 13.52
N ALA A 98 -11.84 -1.79 12.75
CA ALA A 98 -10.84 -0.77 13.08
C ALA A 98 -11.50 0.61 13.19
N LYS A 99 -12.40 0.95 12.25
CA LYS A 99 -13.13 2.21 12.26
C LYS A 99 -14.05 2.34 13.46
N ASP A 100 -14.78 1.28 13.81
CA ASP A 100 -15.73 1.27 14.92
C ASP A 100 -15.04 1.30 16.29
N THR A 101 -13.82 0.75 16.39
CA THR A 101 -13.03 0.74 17.63
C THR A 101 -12.03 1.90 17.74
N GLY A 102 -11.94 2.74 16.71
CA GLY A 102 -11.03 3.89 16.69
C GLY A 102 -9.57 3.52 16.41
N LEU A 103 -9.27 2.29 15.99
CA LEU A 103 -7.96 1.95 15.46
C LEU A 103 -7.67 2.75 14.19
N TRP A 104 -6.41 3.12 14.00
CA TRP A 104 -5.93 3.93 12.88
C TRP A 104 -6.64 5.29 12.75
N SER A 105 -7.27 5.78 13.82
CA SER A 105 -7.88 7.11 13.85
C SER A 105 -6.86 8.17 13.46
N ASN A 106 -7.32 9.15 12.67
CA ASN A 106 -6.49 10.26 12.19
C ASN A 106 -5.24 9.79 11.39
N THR A 107 -5.39 8.74 10.58
CA THR A 107 -4.37 8.27 9.63
C THR A 107 -4.97 8.09 8.24
N TYR A 108 -4.13 7.95 7.22
CA TYR A 108 -4.56 7.63 5.87
C TYR A 108 -5.11 6.21 5.76
N ALA A 109 -4.58 5.28 6.55
CA ALA A 109 -5.00 3.87 6.59
C ALA A 109 -6.51 3.71 6.83
N ILE A 110 -7.14 4.56 7.65
CA ILE A 110 -8.58 4.39 7.95
C ILE A 110 -9.50 4.94 6.85
N SER A 111 -8.96 5.63 5.84
CA SER A 111 -9.74 6.34 4.84
C SER A 111 -10.65 5.41 4.02
N ASN A 112 -10.17 4.20 3.69
CA ASN A 112 -10.95 3.13 3.07
C ASN A 112 -10.24 1.77 3.25
N ALA A 113 -10.93 0.67 2.89
CA ALA A 113 -10.42 -0.69 3.07
C ALA A 113 -9.20 -1.04 2.22
N ASP A 114 -9.01 -0.39 1.06
CA ASP A 114 -7.84 -0.61 0.21
C ASP A 114 -6.59 0.02 0.86
N GLU A 115 -6.70 1.27 1.30
CA GLU A 115 -5.60 1.98 1.97
C GLU A 115 -5.27 1.36 3.33
N TYR A 116 -6.28 0.90 4.05
CA TYR A 116 -6.09 0.12 5.28
C TYR A 116 -5.19 -1.09 5.02
N PHE A 117 -5.43 -1.81 3.92
CA PHE A 117 -4.62 -2.95 3.55
C PHE A 117 -3.19 -2.56 3.15
N ALA A 118 -3.03 -1.53 2.31
CA ALA A 118 -1.72 -1.10 1.80
C ALA A 118 -0.81 -0.51 2.90
N GLU A 119 -1.33 0.39 3.73
CA GLU A 119 -0.64 0.95 4.89
C GLU A 119 -0.27 -0.14 5.90
N GLY A 120 -1.19 -1.10 6.12
CA GLY A 120 -0.93 -2.26 6.97
C GLY A 120 0.21 -3.14 6.45
N ILE A 121 0.32 -3.35 5.13
CA ILE A 121 1.45 -4.06 4.54
C ILE A 121 2.76 -3.31 4.79
N GLN A 122 2.80 -1.99 4.58
CA GLN A 122 4.01 -1.20 4.87
C GLN A 122 4.41 -1.36 6.34
N THR A 123 3.47 -1.24 7.26
CA THR A 123 3.73 -1.41 8.69
C THR A 123 4.17 -2.84 9.02
N TYR A 124 3.56 -3.85 8.38
CA TYR A 124 3.94 -5.25 8.55
C TYR A 124 5.37 -5.51 8.10
N PHE A 125 5.93 -4.76 7.15
CA PHE A 125 7.32 -4.93 6.73
C PHE A 125 8.30 -3.94 7.37
N ASP A 126 7.88 -3.17 8.38
CA ASP A 126 8.69 -2.12 9.00
C ASP A 126 9.10 -1.01 7.98
N LEU A 127 8.23 -0.73 7.01
CA LEU A 127 8.44 0.19 5.90
C LEU A 127 7.44 1.36 5.88
N ASN A 128 6.69 1.57 6.95
CA ASN A 128 5.82 2.74 7.11
C ASN A 128 6.56 3.90 7.80
N THR A 129 6.14 5.13 7.55
CA THR A 129 6.65 6.32 8.25
C THR A 129 6.11 6.35 9.68
N LYS A 130 6.97 6.68 10.65
CA LYS A 130 6.52 7.00 12.01
C LYS A 130 5.89 8.39 12.06
N GLY A 131 4.60 8.45 12.36
CA GLY A 131 3.88 9.68 12.71
C GLY A 131 3.89 9.98 14.23
N PRO A 132 3.22 11.09 14.64
CA PRO A 132 3.04 11.42 16.04
C PRO A 132 2.01 10.50 16.72
N VAL A 133 2.04 10.48 18.06
CA VAL A 133 1.03 9.77 18.85
C VAL A 133 -0.35 10.36 18.55
N GLY A 134 -1.31 9.51 18.15
CA GLY A 134 -2.66 9.94 17.81
C GLY A 134 -2.85 10.47 16.38
N GLY A 135 -1.83 10.37 15.53
CA GLY A 135 -1.92 10.61 14.10
C GLY A 135 -1.79 12.07 13.67
N ASP A 136 -1.38 12.29 12.43
CA ASP A 136 -1.30 13.61 11.76
C ASP A 136 -2.23 13.73 10.53
N GLY A 137 -3.15 12.79 10.38
CA GLY A 137 -4.00 12.65 9.19
C GLY A 137 -3.41 11.72 8.12
N ILE A 138 -2.13 11.35 8.23
CA ILE A 138 -1.45 10.42 7.32
C ILE A 138 -0.93 9.21 8.10
N HIS A 139 -0.04 9.41 9.07
CA HIS A 139 0.58 8.34 9.86
C HIS A 139 0.38 8.56 11.36
N ASN A 140 0.49 7.48 12.15
CA ASN A 140 0.55 7.53 13.61
C ASN A 140 1.83 6.87 14.13
N GLU A 141 1.91 6.62 15.43
CA GLU A 141 3.07 6.01 16.07
C GLU A 141 3.31 4.53 15.71
N ILE A 142 2.33 3.86 15.09
CA ILE A 142 2.33 2.43 14.76
C ILE A 142 2.89 2.25 13.35
N HIS A 143 4.19 1.97 13.26
CA HIS A 143 4.92 1.91 11.98
C HIS A 143 5.83 0.68 11.86
N THR A 144 5.83 -0.19 12.88
CA THR A 144 6.62 -1.44 12.90
C THR A 144 5.73 -2.66 13.06
N ARG A 145 6.20 -3.80 12.56
CA ARG A 145 5.58 -5.12 12.69
C ARG A 145 5.31 -5.46 14.16
N ALA A 146 6.25 -5.13 15.04
CA ALA A 146 6.16 -5.42 16.46
C ALA A 146 5.02 -4.63 17.13
N GLN A 147 4.91 -3.33 16.84
CA GLN A 147 3.82 -2.49 17.34
C GLN A 147 2.47 -2.96 16.78
N PHE A 148 2.43 -3.21 15.47
CA PHE A 148 1.22 -3.62 14.76
C PHE A 148 0.61 -4.91 15.31
N LYS A 149 1.45 -5.93 15.59
CA LYS A 149 0.99 -7.18 16.22
C LYS A 149 0.21 -6.97 17.52
N THR A 150 0.52 -5.92 18.27
CA THR A 150 -0.15 -5.60 19.54
C THR A 150 -1.32 -4.66 19.33
N TYR A 151 -1.18 -3.71 18.40
CA TYR A 151 -2.15 -2.65 18.15
C TYR A 151 -3.42 -3.13 17.43
N ASP A 152 -3.25 -3.91 16.37
CA ASP A 152 -4.34 -4.42 15.54
C ASP A 152 -4.05 -5.91 15.20
N PRO A 153 -4.25 -6.80 16.18
CA PRO A 153 -3.81 -8.20 16.08
C PRO A 153 -4.55 -9.00 15.02
N ASP A 154 -5.83 -8.71 14.79
CA ASP A 154 -6.63 -9.45 13.81
C ASP A 154 -6.17 -9.13 12.38
N PHE A 155 -5.88 -7.86 12.09
CA PHE A 155 -5.32 -7.49 10.81
C PHE A 155 -3.87 -7.95 10.63
N PHE A 156 -3.06 -7.86 11.69
CA PHE A 156 -1.73 -8.46 11.69
C PHE A 156 -1.79 -9.95 11.33
N ASN A 157 -2.74 -10.71 11.90
CA ASN A 157 -2.89 -12.13 11.63
C ASN A 157 -3.26 -12.41 10.17
N LEU A 158 -4.14 -11.62 9.56
CA LEU A 158 -4.44 -11.72 8.12
C LEU A 158 -3.17 -11.57 7.27
N LEU A 159 -2.34 -10.56 7.54
CA LEU A 159 -1.09 -10.37 6.80
C LEU A 159 -0.06 -11.46 7.10
N ASN A 160 -0.05 -11.98 8.33
CA ASN A 160 0.81 -13.08 8.72
C ASN A 160 0.42 -14.41 8.06
N GLU A 161 -0.85 -14.64 7.70
CA GLU A 161 -1.26 -15.78 6.86
C GLU A 161 -0.67 -15.70 5.44
N ILE A 162 -0.48 -14.49 4.91
CA ILE A 162 0.00 -14.25 3.55
C ILE A 162 1.53 -14.24 3.49
N TYR A 163 2.16 -13.55 4.43
CA TYR A 163 3.60 -13.22 4.41
C TYR A 163 4.40 -13.80 5.58
N GLY A 164 3.78 -14.62 6.43
CA GLY A 164 4.39 -15.15 7.64
C GLY A 164 5.78 -15.75 7.41
N GLY A 165 6.74 -15.36 8.25
CA GLY A 165 8.13 -15.81 8.15
C GLY A 165 8.98 -15.05 7.13
N ILE A 166 8.42 -14.07 6.41
CA ILE A 166 9.15 -13.22 5.47
C ILE A 166 9.46 -11.88 6.14
N SER A 167 10.70 -11.44 6.02
CA SER A 167 11.11 -10.05 6.26
C SER A 167 11.57 -9.43 4.95
N MET A 168 11.37 -8.12 4.82
CA MET A 168 11.99 -7.35 3.76
C MET A 168 13.38 -6.90 4.23
N PRO A 169 14.35 -6.70 3.31
CA PRO A 169 15.62 -6.10 3.68
C PRO A 169 15.36 -4.69 4.22
N THR A 170 15.97 -4.36 5.35
CA THR A 170 15.95 -3.00 5.92
C THR A 170 16.63 -1.97 5.00
N SER A 171 17.30 -2.43 3.95
CA SER A 171 18.03 -1.62 2.97
C SER A 171 17.22 -1.27 1.72
N ILE A 172 15.94 -1.67 1.61
CA ILE A 172 15.03 -1.10 0.60
C ILE A 172 14.29 0.07 1.24
N LYS A 173 15.13 1.04 1.62
CA LYS A 173 14.98 2.48 1.81
C LYS A 173 16.39 3.00 2.03
#